data_AF-A0A7Y8I1K1-F1
#
_entry.id   AF-A0A7Y8I1K1-F1
#
_cell.length_a   1.000
_cell.length_b   1.000
_cell.length_c   1.000
_cell.angle_alpha   90.00
_cell.angle_beta   90.00
_cell.angle_gamma   90.00
#
_symmetry.space_group_name_H-M   'P 1'
#
loop_
_entity.id
_entity.type
_entity.pdbx_description
1 polymer ?
#
loop_
_entity_poly.entity_id
_entity_poly.type
_entity_poly.pdbx_seq_one_letter_code
_entity_poly.pdbx_strand_id
1 'polypeptide(L)'
;MARFRIHRMKDHPRQHFRWAPHLSGVAQLKPRDYELAGEVDALNFYDAWAILRGSSAALDIGDALETESGEVRICKYVGFEEARWAAPEVKTAPGDDPMAGNAASSAA
;
A
#
# COMPACT_ATOMS: atom_id res chain seq x y z
N MET A 1 -21.36 8.99 -5.44
CA MET A 1 -20.60 7.73 -5.54
C MET A 1 -19.15 8.10 -5.70
N ALA A 2 -18.25 7.38 -5.06
CA ALA A 2 -16.81 7.54 -5.19
C ALA A 2 -16.27 6.38 -6.05
N ARG A 3 -15.19 6.63 -6.77
CA ARG A 3 -14.51 5.60 -7.55
C ARG A 3 -13.45 4.89 -6.70
N PHE A 4 -13.46 3.56 -6.75
CA PHE A 4 -12.53 2.69 -6.04
C PHE A 4 -11.65 1.94 -7.03
N ARG A 5 -10.33 2.04 -6.90
CA ARG A 5 -9.36 1.25 -7.64
C ARG A 5 -9.17 -0.11 -6.98
N ILE A 6 -9.16 -1.16 -7.82
CA ILE A 6 -9.02 -2.54 -7.39
C ILE A 6 -7.58 -2.97 -7.59
N HIS A 7 -6.89 -3.28 -6.49
CA HIS A 7 -5.51 -3.75 -6.48
C HIS A 7 -5.45 -5.23 -6.12
N ARG A 8 -5.01 -6.06 -7.07
CA ARG A 8 -4.89 -7.50 -6.88
C ARG A 8 -3.50 -7.86 -6.37
N MET A 9 -3.43 -8.57 -5.25
CA MET A 9 -2.16 -9.08 -4.76
C MET A 9 -1.68 -10.23 -5.66
N LYS A 10 -0.41 -10.18 -6.09
CA LYS A 10 0.21 -11.25 -6.88
C LYS A 10 0.26 -12.55 -6.06
N ASP A 11 0.35 -13.69 -6.74
CA ASP A 11 0.32 -15.01 -6.08
C ASP A 11 1.45 -15.19 -5.05
N HIS A 12 2.69 -14.84 -5.43
CA HIS A 12 3.86 -14.99 -4.58
C HIS A 12 3.74 -14.26 -3.22
N PRO A 13 3.42 -12.95 -3.14
CA PRO A 13 3.21 -12.27 -1.87
C PRO A 13 1.94 -12.74 -1.13
N ARG A 14 0.91 -13.22 -1.84
CA ARG A 14 -0.34 -13.72 -1.24
C ARG A 14 -0.12 -14.92 -0.34
N GLN A 15 0.77 -15.83 -0.73
CA GLN A 15 1.11 -16.96 0.11
C GLN A 15 1.63 -16.47 1.46
N HIS A 16 2.63 -15.57 1.47
CA HIS A 16 3.18 -15.03 2.72
C HIS A 16 2.14 -14.26 3.55
N PHE A 17 1.28 -13.45 2.91
CA PHE A 17 0.24 -12.69 3.61
C PHE A 17 -0.72 -13.58 4.43
N ARG A 18 -1.01 -14.79 3.94
CA ARG A 18 -1.87 -15.77 4.63
C ARG A 18 -1.24 -16.34 5.90
N TRP A 19 0.10 -16.42 5.97
CA TRP A 19 0.82 -16.99 7.11
C TRP A 19 1.39 -15.95 8.07
N ALA A 20 1.40 -14.67 7.68
CA ALA A 20 1.93 -13.60 8.51
C ALA A 20 1.06 -13.41 9.77
N PRO A 21 1.67 -13.17 10.95
CA PRO A 21 0.91 -12.86 12.16
C PRO A 21 0.02 -11.66 11.88
N HIS A 22 -1.29 -11.83 12.05
CA HIS A 22 -2.27 -10.77 11.84
C HIS A 22 -2.18 -9.78 13.01
N LEU A 23 -1.17 -8.91 12.96
CA LEU A 23 -1.02 -7.81 13.88
C LEU A 23 -2.11 -6.77 13.57
N SER A 24 -2.90 -6.41 14.57
CA SER A 24 -3.85 -5.31 14.45
C SER A 24 -3.08 -4.00 14.27
N GLY A 25 -3.40 -3.25 13.22
CA GLY A 25 -2.72 -2.00 12.89
C GLY A 25 -2.97 -1.58 11.45
N VAL A 26 -2.20 -0.60 10.97
CA VAL A 26 -2.21 -0.19 9.55
C VAL A 26 -1.32 -1.14 8.75
N ALA A 27 -1.89 -1.85 7.79
CA ALA A 27 -1.14 -2.77 6.92
C ALA A 27 -0.23 -2.00 5.94
N GLN A 28 1.03 -2.42 5.82
CA GLN A 28 1.98 -1.81 4.89
C GLN A 28 2.02 -2.60 3.57
N LEU A 29 1.53 -1.99 2.49
CA LEU A 29 1.42 -2.61 1.17
C LEU A 29 2.58 -2.15 0.30
N LYS A 30 3.24 -3.06 -0.41
CA LYS A 30 4.31 -2.71 -1.35
C LYS A 30 3.71 -2.62 -2.75
N PRO A 31 3.78 -1.48 -3.46
CA PRO A 31 3.17 -1.36 -4.79
C PRO A 31 3.59 -2.45 -5.79
N ARG A 32 4.84 -2.93 -5.70
CA ARG A 32 5.37 -4.01 -6.57
C ARG A 32 4.66 -5.36 -6.42
N ASP A 33 4.02 -5.60 -5.29
CA ASP A 33 3.35 -6.85 -4.94
C ASP A 33 1.90 -6.89 -5.47
N TYR A 34 1.44 -5.82 -6.11
CA TYR A 34 0.08 -5.64 -6.60
C TYR A 34 0.01 -5.36 -8.11
N GLU A 35 -1.17 -5.60 -8.67
CA GLU A 35 -1.55 -5.27 -10.04
C GLU A 35 -2.89 -4.53 -10.04
N LEU A 36 -3.01 -3.46 -10.84
CA LEU A 36 -4.26 -2.74 -11.00
C LEU A 36 -5.20 -3.56 -11.89
N ALA A 37 -6.35 -3.97 -11.36
CA ALA A 37 -7.28 -4.87 -12.06
C ALA A 37 -8.56 -4.18 -12.54
N GLY A 38 -8.79 -2.91 -12.17
CA GLY A 38 -9.94 -2.14 -12.62
C GLY A 38 -10.41 -1.14 -11.57
N GLU A 39 -11.60 -0.61 -11.81
CA GLU A 39 -12.24 0.39 -10.96
C GLU A 39 -13.72 0.04 -10.77
N VAL A 40 -14.30 0.43 -9.62
CA VAL A 40 -15.73 0.29 -9.33
C VAL A 40 -16.25 1.55 -8.67
N ASP A 41 -17.42 2.03 -9.11
CA ASP A 41 -18.12 3.14 -8.47
C ASP A 41 -19.01 2.61 -7.33
N ALA A 42 -18.85 3.16 -6.13
CA ALA A 42 -19.59 2.70 -4.94
C ALA A 42 -19.80 3.84 -3.93
N LEU A 43 -20.60 3.61 -2.90
CA LEU A 43 -20.83 4.58 -1.83
C LEU A 43 -19.73 4.56 -0.75
N ASN A 44 -19.14 3.39 -0.50
CA ASN A 44 -18.08 3.15 0.48
C ASN A 44 -17.40 1.80 0.19
N PHE A 45 -16.37 1.44 0.97
CA PHE A 45 -15.63 0.18 0.80
C PHE A 45 -16.48 -1.08 0.89
N TYR A 46 -17.46 -1.13 1.79
CA TYR A 46 -18.33 -2.30 1.94
C TYR A 46 -19.33 -2.43 0.80
N ASP A 47 -19.83 -1.31 0.30
CA ASP A 47 -20.68 -1.24 -0.90
C ASP A 47 -19.90 -1.72 -2.13
N ALA A 48 -18.65 -1.24 -2.31
CA ALA A 48 -17.75 -1.72 -3.36
C ALA A 48 -17.52 -3.24 -3.27
N TRP A 49 -17.26 -3.76 -2.06
CA TRP A 49 -17.09 -5.20 -1.86
C TRP A 49 -18.35 -6.00 -2.16
N ALA A 50 -19.53 -5.50 -1.77
CA ALA A 50 -20.81 -6.15 -2.05
C ALA A 50 -21.07 -6.24 -3.57
N ILE A 51 -20.79 -5.17 -4.32
CA ILE A 51 -20.89 -5.14 -5.79
C ILE A 51 -19.93 -6.17 -6.41
N LEU A 52 -18.67 -6.19 -5.96
CA LEU A 52 -17.64 -7.06 -6.53
C LEU A 52 -17.86 -8.55 -6.23
N ARG A 53 -18.39 -8.90 -5.04
CA ARG A 53 -18.60 -10.29 -4.60
C ARG A 53 -19.48 -11.12 -5.54
N GLY A 54 -20.40 -10.50 -6.28
CA GLY A 54 -21.27 -11.18 -7.26
C GLY A 54 -20.69 -11.26 -8.67
N SER A 55 -19.44 -10.87 -8.88
CA SER A 55 -18.81 -10.70 -10.19
C SER A 55 -17.50 -11.52 -10.30
N SER A 56 -17.00 -11.69 -11.52
CA SER A 56 -15.64 -12.17 -11.79
C SER A 56 -14.56 -11.27 -11.16
N ALA A 57 -14.93 -10.06 -10.75
CA ALA A 57 -14.06 -9.12 -10.05
C ALA A 57 -14.14 -9.23 -8.51
N ALA A 58 -14.69 -10.30 -7.95
CA ALA A 58 -14.73 -10.55 -6.50
C ALA A 58 -13.32 -10.48 -5.89
N LEU A 59 -13.16 -9.76 -4.78
CA LEU A 59 -11.88 -9.61 -4.06
C LEU A 59 -11.50 -10.92 -3.36
N ASP A 60 -10.22 -11.28 -3.42
CA ASP A 60 -9.63 -12.38 -2.65
C ASP A 60 -8.79 -11.81 -1.49
N ILE A 61 -8.48 -12.66 -0.50
CA ILE A 61 -7.75 -12.27 0.71
C ILE A 61 -6.36 -11.71 0.36
N GLY A 62 -6.10 -10.47 0.75
CA GLY A 62 -4.89 -9.73 0.43
C GLY A 62 -5.07 -8.65 -0.65
N ASP A 63 -6.17 -8.70 -1.42
CA ASP A 63 -6.50 -7.63 -2.37
C ASP A 63 -6.84 -6.33 -1.64
N ALA A 64 -6.65 -5.19 -2.30
CA ALA A 64 -6.91 -3.89 -1.72
C ALA A 64 -7.85 -3.06 -2.59
N LEU A 65 -8.60 -2.18 -1.93
CA LEU A 65 -9.35 -1.11 -2.56
C LEU A 65 -8.72 0.22 -2.17
N GLU A 66 -8.65 1.14 -3.12
CA GLU A 66 -8.14 2.49 -2.91
C GLU A 66 -9.16 3.52 -3.42
N THR A 67 -9.44 4.55 -2.61
CA THR A 67 -10.27 5.69 -3.03
C THR A 67 -9.47 6.69 -3.86
N GLU A 68 -10.15 7.59 -4.57
CA GLU A 68 -9.51 8.71 -5.27
C GLU A 68 -8.70 9.64 -4.35
N SER A 69 -9.02 9.66 -3.06
CA SER A 69 -8.27 10.42 -2.04
C SER A 69 -7.04 9.68 -1.51
N GLY A 70 -6.80 8.45 -1.96
CA GLY A 70 -5.66 7.61 -1.54
C GLY A 70 -5.88 6.83 -0.24
N GLU A 71 -7.11 6.75 0.28
CA GLU A 71 -7.40 5.84 1.40
C GLU A 71 -7.39 4.40 0.88
N VAL A 72 -6.58 3.55 1.50
CA VAL A 72 -6.42 2.15 1.10
C VAL A 72 -6.95 1.23 2.19
N ARG A 73 -7.69 0.19 1.78
CA ARG A 73 -8.09 -0.90 2.67
C ARG A 73 -7.81 -2.25 2.05
N ILE A 74 -7.23 -3.15 2.85
CA ILE A 74 -6.92 -4.52 2.45
C ILE A 74 -8.00 -5.49 2.91
N CYS A 75 -8.40 -6.41 2.02
CA CYS A 75 -9.38 -7.45 2.27
C CYS A 75 -8.76 -8.58 3.10
N LYS A 76 -9.33 -8.86 4.26
CA LYS A 76 -8.99 -9.94 5.19
C LYS A 76 -10.19 -10.85 5.42
N TYR A 77 -9.96 -11.97 6.13
CA TYR A 77 -11.01 -12.93 6.44
C TYR A 77 -12.19 -12.35 7.22
N VAL A 78 -11.93 -11.36 8.08
CA VAL A 78 -12.94 -10.72 8.94
C VAL A 78 -13.50 -9.42 8.37
N GLY A 79 -13.09 -9.01 7.17
CA GLY A 79 -13.49 -7.73 6.55
C GLY A 79 -12.30 -6.92 6.07
N PHE A 80 -12.40 -5.59 6.17
CA PHE A 80 -11.34 -4.67 5.73
C PHE A 80 -10.48 -4.18 6.90
N GLU A 81 -9.19 -3.99 6.63
CA GLU A 81 -8.26 -3.29 7.52
C GLU A 81 -7.68 -2.06 6.81
N GLU A 82 -7.40 -1.00 7.57
CA GLU A 82 -6.68 0.18 7.06
C GLU A 82 -5.29 -0.24 6.55
N ALA A 83 -4.91 0.30 5.41
CA ALA A 83 -3.62 0.02 4.80
C ALA A 83 -3.00 1.30 4.24
N ARG A 84 -1.67 1.27 4.03
CA ARG A 84 -0.92 2.34 3.37
C ARG A 84 0.09 1.75 2.41
N TRP A 85 0.29 2.44 1.29
CA TRP A 85 1.39 2.14 0.40
C TRP A 85 2.71 2.48 1.10
N ALA A 86 3.61 1.51 1.21
CA ALA A 86 4.97 1.73 1.64
C ALA A 86 5.66 2.64 0.62
N ALA A 87 6.28 3.73 1.10
CA ALA A 87 7.06 4.60 0.24
C ALA A 87 8.17 3.78 -0.46
N PRO A 88 8.44 4.02 -1.75
CA PRO A 88 9.60 3.43 -2.39
C PRO A 88 10.85 3.87 -1.63
N GLU A 89 11.71 2.93 -1.26
CA GLU A 89 12.98 3.23 -0.62
C GLU A 89 13.81 4.10 -1.56
N VAL A 90 13.86 5.41 -1.29
CA VAL A 90 14.83 6.29 -1.92
C VAL A 90 16.18 5.82 -1.40
N LYS A 91 16.91 5.10 -2.25
CA LYS A 91 18.30 4.75 -1.97
C LYS A 91 19.07 6.06 -1.97
N THR A 92 19.21 6.69 -0.81
CA THR A 92 20.06 7.86 -0.62
C THR A 92 21.46 7.44 -1.09
N ALA A 93 21.94 8.05 -2.17
CA ALA A 93 23.32 7.88 -2.56
C ALA A 93 24.19 8.34 -1.38
N PRO A 94 25.16 7.55 -0.91
CA PRO A 94 26.10 8.01 0.09
C PRO A 94 26.98 9.08 -0.55
N GLY A 95 26.81 10.35 -0.16
CA GLY A 95 27.58 11.43 -0.75
C GLY A 95 27.19 12.85 -0.35
N ASP A 96 26.69 13.07 0.87
CA ASP A 96 26.61 14.42 1.44
C ASP A 96 27.04 14.38 2.91
N ASP A 97 28.37 14.35 3.10
CA ASP A 97 29.00 14.70 4.38
C ASP A 97 29.31 16.20 4.35
N PRO A 98 28.60 17.07 5.10
CA PRO A 98 28.95 18.47 5.20
C PRO A 98 30.00 18.66 6.30
N MET A 99 31.25 18.25 6.09
CA MET A 99 32.34 18.66 6.98
C MET A 99 33.75 18.49 6.39
N ALA A 100 34.32 19.54 5.80
CA ALA A 100 35.76 19.84 5.87
C ALA A 100 36.04 21.24 5.30
N GLY A 101 36.49 22.18 6.15
CA GLY A 101 36.91 23.49 5.67
C GLY A 101 37.04 24.62 6.70
N ASN A 102 37.13 24.33 8.00
CA ASN A 102 37.76 25.27 8.93
C ASN A 102 39.27 24.98 8.90
N ALA A 103 40.06 25.91 8.35
CA ALA A 103 41.47 26.14 8.69
C ALA A 103 42.06 27.30 7.85
N ALA A 104 42.21 28.47 8.49
CA ALA A 104 43.28 29.45 8.25
C ALA A 104 43.17 30.50 9.38
N SER A 105 43.65 30.19 10.59
CA SER A 105 45.01 30.45 11.09
C SER A 105 45.30 31.92 11.41
N SER A 106 45.69 32.11 12.66
CA SER A 106 46.00 33.33 13.38
C SER A 106 47.26 34.08 12.92
N ALA A 107 47.24 35.39 13.19
CA ALA A 107 48.30 36.25 13.76
C ALA A 107 49.76 36.11 13.27
N ALA A 108 50.27 37.20 12.68
CA ALA A 108 51.46 37.94 13.15
C ALA A 108 51.45 39.35 12.54
#